data_AF-A0A1B6LTN3-F1
#
_entry.id   AF-A0A1B6LTN3-F1
#
_cell.length_a   1.000
_cell.length_b   1.000
_cell.length_c   1.000
_cell.angle_alpha   90.00
_cell.angle_beta   90.00
_cell.angle_gamma   90.00
#
_symmetry.space_group_name_H-M   'P 1'
#
loop_
_entity.id
_entity.type
_entity.pdbx_description
1 polymer ?
#
loop_
_entity_poly.entity_id
_entity_poly.type
_entity_poly.pdbx_seq_one_letter_code
_entity_poly.pdbx_strand_id
1 'polypeptide(L)'
;NAKFLWKRIPSQAKVENPELAHIWGVGKAMWQRDFPAVYTALNATQWTDNVAEIMKAVHQEVVRRATQLVCRAYTSVSINTAAALVGTTSEAITQQKGWQVDGNMVSPPDPSPPAPTLTSSEEQLSKLTDFVSFLEN
;
A
#
# COMPACT_ATOMS: atom_id res chain seq x y z
N ASN A 1 -13.62 6.51 -5.94
CA ASN A 1 -14.77 7.08 -5.20
C ASN A 1 -14.44 8.36 -4.44
N ALA A 2 -13.35 8.43 -3.65
CA ALA A 2 -12.99 9.61 -2.85
C ALA A 2 -12.96 10.96 -3.62
N LYS A 3 -12.44 10.99 -4.85
CA LYS A 3 -12.42 12.20 -5.71
C LYS A 3 -13.80 12.77 -6.00
N PHE A 4 -14.74 11.89 -6.32
CA PHE A 4 -16.10 12.30 -6.68
C PHE A 4 -16.86 12.78 -5.45
N LEU A 5 -16.59 12.19 -4.28
CA LEU A 5 -17.12 12.68 -3.00
C LEU A 5 -16.62 14.10 -2.69
N TRP A 6 -15.32 14.36 -2.83
CA TRP A 6 -14.77 15.71 -2.66
C TRP A 6 -15.39 16.75 -3.60
N LYS A 7 -15.65 16.37 -4.85
CA LYS A 7 -16.30 17.25 -5.84
C LYS A 7 -17.77 17.55 -5.50
N ARG A 8 -18.47 16.64 -4.82
CA ARG A 8 -19.88 16.79 -4.45
C ARG A 8 -20.10 17.66 -3.21
N ILE A 9 -19.10 17.79 -2.35
CA ILE A 9 -19.22 18.60 -1.13
C ILE A 9 -19.27 20.10 -1.51
N PRO A 10 -20.28 20.86 -1.04
CA PRO A 10 -20.40 22.29 -1.30
C PRO A 10 -19.24 23.07 -0.66
N SER A 11 -18.88 24.20 -1.26
CA SER A 11 -17.75 25.04 -0.85
C SER A 11 -17.86 25.51 0.61
N GLN A 12 -19.08 25.74 1.08
CA GLN A 12 -19.39 26.22 2.43
C GLN A 12 -18.93 25.23 3.52
N ALA A 13 -19.29 23.95 3.36
CA ALA A 13 -18.87 22.88 4.25
C ALA A 13 -17.34 22.64 4.26
N LYS A 14 -16.63 23.01 3.19
CA LYS A 14 -15.15 22.92 3.10
C LYS A 14 -14.45 24.04 3.88
N VAL A 15 -15.08 25.21 3.99
CA VAL A 15 -14.55 26.34 4.76
C VAL A 15 -14.86 26.17 6.24
N GLU A 16 -16.04 25.65 6.56
CA GLU A 16 -16.44 25.37 7.95
C GLU A 16 -15.61 24.27 8.61
N ASN A 17 -15.12 23.29 7.83
CA ASN A 17 -14.36 22.17 8.35
C ASN A 17 -12.96 22.11 7.71
N PRO A 18 -11.93 22.73 8.32
CA PRO A 18 -10.57 22.65 7.79
C PRO A 18 -10.08 21.20 7.74
N GLU A 19 -10.53 20.31 8.63
CA GLU A 19 -10.17 18.88 8.63
C GLU A 19 -10.46 18.20 7.28
N LEU A 20 -11.58 18.54 6.64
CA LEU A 20 -11.96 17.97 5.33
C LEU A 20 -10.93 18.31 4.24
N ALA A 21 -10.38 19.53 4.25
CA ALA A 21 -9.32 19.93 3.34
C ALA A 21 -8.03 19.15 3.58
N HIS A 22 -7.69 18.86 4.85
CA HIS A 22 -6.53 18.04 5.21
C HIS A 22 -6.70 16.58 4.77
N ILE A 23 -7.88 15.98 4.97
CA ILE A 23 -8.20 14.62 4.47
C ILE A 23 -8.01 14.55 2.95
N TRP A 24 -8.50 15.57 2.23
CA TRP A 24 -8.30 15.64 0.79
C TRP A 24 -6.82 15.84 0.41
N GLY A 25 -6.05 16.57 1.21
CA GLY A 25 -4.59 16.69 1.10
C GLY A 25 -3.91 15.33 1.13
N VAL A 26 -4.22 14.51 2.15
CA VAL A 26 -3.73 13.13 2.28
C VAL A 26 -4.16 12.30 1.06
N GLY A 27 -5.43 12.37 0.66
CA GLY A 27 -5.94 11.65 -0.51
C GLY A 27 -5.23 12.02 -1.82
N LYS A 28 -4.86 13.29 -2.00
CA LYS A 28 -4.05 13.73 -3.16
C LYS A 28 -2.63 13.16 -3.11
N ALA A 29 -1.97 13.18 -1.95
CA ALA A 29 -0.65 12.59 -1.79
C ALA A 29 -0.66 11.07 -2.07
N MET A 30 -1.70 10.37 -1.59
CA MET A 30 -1.91 8.96 -1.90
C MET A 30 -2.15 8.70 -3.39
N TRP A 31 -2.84 9.61 -4.10
CA TRP A 31 -3.01 9.51 -5.55
C TRP A 31 -1.66 9.57 -6.27
N GLN A 32 -0.82 10.56 -5.92
CA GLN A 32 0.50 10.74 -6.53
C GLN A 32 1.51 9.64 -6.14
N ARG A 33 1.11 8.71 -5.25
CA ARG A 33 1.99 7.69 -4.65
C ARG A 33 3.21 8.29 -3.93
N ASP A 34 3.06 9.50 -3.42
CA ASP A 34 4.10 10.17 -2.65
C ASP A 34 3.95 9.77 -1.17
N PHE A 35 4.62 8.68 -0.79
CA PHE A 35 4.57 8.15 0.57
C PHE A 35 5.09 9.15 1.62
N PRO A 36 6.26 9.81 1.45
CA PRO A 36 6.72 10.87 2.35
C PRO A 36 5.70 11.99 2.59
N ALA A 37 5.04 12.46 1.53
CA ALA A 37 4.02 13.50 1.63
C ALA A 37 2.78 13.00 2.39
N VAL A 38 2.41 11.72 2.25
CA VAL A 38 1.32 11.11 3.02
C VAL A 38 1.66 11.15 4.51
N TYR A 39 2.82 10.65 4.93
CA TYR A 39 3.21 10.64 6.35
C TYR A 39 3.27 12.05 6.96
N THR A 40 3.79 13.01 6.20
CA THR A 40 3.84 14.42 6.62
C THR A 40 2.44 15.00 6.78
N ALA A 41 1.54 14.74 5.82
CA ALA A 41 0.16 15.21 5.87
C ALA A 41 -0.67 14.55 6.99
N LEU A 42 -0.35 13.31 7.37
CA LEU A 42 -1.00 12.64 8.51
C LEU A 42 -0.59 13.25 9.86
N ASN A 43 0.69 13.62 10.02
CA ASN A 43 1.23 14.21 11.25
C ASN A 43 0.96 15.72 11.39
N ALA A 44 0.69 16.41 10.28
CA ALA A 44 0.47 17.86 10.28
C ALA A 44 -0.90 18.30 10.83
N THR A 45 -1.84 17.38 11.01
CA THR A 45 -3.22 17.71 11.40
C THR A 45 -3.60 17.00 12.68
N GLN A 46 -4.15 17.76 13.64
CA GLN A 46 -4.70 17.20 14.87
C GLN A 46 -6.13 16.75 14.58
N TRP A 47 -6.31 15.45 14.37
CA TRP A 47 -7.59 14.83 14.03
C TRP A 47 -8.49 14.72 15.26
N THR A 48 -9.79 14.93 15.09
CA THR A 48 -10.80 14.49 16.07
C THR A 48 -10.74 12.97 16.26
N ASP A 49 -11.03 12.45 17.46
CA ASP A 49 -10.91 11.02 17.81
C ASP A 49 -11.49 10.05 16.76
N ASN A 50 -12.70 10.33 16.26
CA ASN A 50 -13.34 9.50 15.23
C ASN A 50 -12.54 9.41 13.93
N VAL A 51 -11.92 10.52 13.51
CA VAL A 51 -11.11 10.58 12.29
C VAL A 51 -9.71 10.04 12.57
N ALA A 52 -9.18 10.24 13.78
CA ALA A 52 -7.86 9.77 14.20
C ALA A 52 -7.74 8.25 14.09
N GLU A 53 -8.76 7.49 14.53
CA GLU A 53 -8.75 6.03 14.41
C GLU A 53 -8.73 5.56 12.95
N ILE A 54 -9.55 6.17 12.09
CA ILE A 54 -9.58 5.87 10.65
C ILE A 54 -8.24 6.21 10.01
N MET A 55 -7.67 7.38 10.32
CA MET A 55 -6.39 7.83 9.78
C MET A 55 -5.24 6.94 10.25
N LYS A 56 -5.29 6.42 11.48
CA LYS A 56 -4.35 5.41 11.98
C LYS A 56 -4.46 4.09 11.20
N ALA A 57 -5.67 3.62 10.92
CA ALA A 57 -5.87 2.43 10.09
C ALA A 57 -5.36 2.64 8.65
N VAL A 58 -5.61 3.82 8.08
CA VAL A 58 -5.07 4.20 6.76
C VAL A 58 -3.55 4.23 6.77
N HIS A 59 -2.93 4.81 7.82
CA HIS A 59 -1.49 4.81 7.98
C HIS A 59 -0.91 3.40 7.96
N GLN A 60 -1.47 2.49 8.78
CA GLN A 60 -1.03 1.10 8.84
C GLN A 60 -1.15 0.40 7.48
N GLU A 61 -2.23 0.63 6.75
CA GLU A 61 -2.44 0.03 5.43
C GLU A 61 -1.50 0.60 4.38
N VAL A 62 -1.19 1.90 4.43
CA VAL A 62 -0.20 2.54 3.56
C VAL A 62 1.18 1.95 3.82
N VAL A 63 1.60 1.84 5.08
CA VAL A 63 2.88 1.23 5.46
C VAL A 63 2.93 -0.23 5.00
N ARG A 64 1.89 -1.02 5.27
CA ARG A 64 1.80 -2.42 4.83
C ARG A 64 1.95 -2.53 3.31
N ARG A 65 1.26 -1.68 2.55
CA ARG A 65 1.32 -1.68 1.09
C ARG A 65 2.68 -1.23 0.58
N ALA A 66 3.31 -0.24 1.21
CA ALA A 66 4.66 0.20 0.88
C ALA A 66 5.68 -0.92 1.11
N THR A 67 5.62 -1.59 2.26
CA THR A 67 6.47 -2.76 2.56
C THR A 67 6.27 -3.88 1.54
N GLN A 68 5.03 -4.22 1.20
CA GLN A 68 4.74 -5.24 0.17
C GLN A 68 5.26 -4.84 -1.20
N LEU A 69 5.17 -3.55 -1.56
CA LEU A 69 5.73 -3.06 -2.82
C LEU A 69 7.25 -3.20 -2.82
N VAL A 70 7.93 -2.86 -1.73
CA VAL A 70 9.39 -2.99 -1.60
C VAL A 70 9.79 -4.46 -1.77
N CYS A 71 9.15 -5.39 -1.05
CA CYS A 71 9.41 -6.82 -1.18
C CYS A 71 9.20 -7.36 -2.60
N ARG A 72 8.20 -6.86 -3.34
CA ARG A 72 7.87 -7.39 -4.68
C ARG A 72 8.66 -6.75 -5.81
N ALA A 73 8.99 -5.47 -5.69
CA ALA A 73 9.58 -4.68 -6.77
C ALA A 73 11.11 -4.61 -6.70
N TYR A 74 11.70 -4.84 -5.52
CA TYR A 74 13.14 -4.67 -5.31
C TYR A 74 13.77 -5.94 -4.73
N THR A 75 14.77 -6.47 -5.44
CA THR A 75 15.67 -7.50 -4.90
C THR A 75 16.73 -6.87 -3.99
N SER A 76 17.14 -5.64 -4.28
CA SER A 76 18.01 -4.82 -3.45
C SER A 76 17.65 -3.34 -3.64
N VAL A 77 17.59 -2.59 -2.54
CA VAL A 77 17.23 -1.17 -2.52
C VAL A 77 18.11 -0.41 -1.52
N SER A 78 18.37 0.87 -1.77
CA SER A 78 19.13 1.68 -0.80
C SER A 78 18.33 1.86 0.50
N ILE A 79 19.01 1.87 1.65
CA ILE A 79 18.38 2.05 2.96
C ILE A 79 17.57 3.36 3.01
N ASN A 80 18.08 4.44 2.42
CA ASN A 80 17.39 5.73 2.38
C ASN A 80 16.10 5.69 1.56
N THR A 81 16.12 5.01 0.40
CA THR A 81 14.92 4.85 -0.44
C THR A 81 13.90 3.96 0.26
N ALA A 82 14.32 2.86 0.89
CA ALA A 82 13.44 1.99 1.67
C ALA A 82 12.79 2.74 2.84
N ALA A 83 13.58 3.50 3.59
CA ALA A 83 13.11 4.35 4.69
C ALA A 83 12.06 5.37 4.22
N ALA A 84 12.32 6.05 3.10
CA ALA A 84 11.39 7.02 2.53
C ALA A 84 10.05 6.38 2.07
N LEU A 85 10.10 5.17 1.52
CA LEU A 85 8.90 4.45 1.07
C LEU A 85 8.04 3.95 2.25
N VAL A 86 8.68 3.35 3.25
CA VAL A 86 7.99 2.78 4.42
C VAL A 86 7.59 3.87 5.43
N GLY A 87 8.21 5.06 5.36
CA GLY A 87 7.93 6.16 6.28
C GLY A 87 8.58 5.99 7.65
N THR A 88 9.68 5.24 7.71
CA THR A 88 10.38 4.92 8.95
C THR A 88 11.84 5.35 8.87
N THR A 89 12.57 5.28 9.98
CA THR A 89 14.00 5.59 9.99
C THR A 89 14.81 4.50 9.29
N SER A 90 15.96 4.88 8.76
CA SER A 90 16.93 3.94 8.18
C SER A 90 17.29 2.79 9.13
N GLU A 91 17.40 3.08 10.43
CA GLU A 91 17.68 2.10 11.48
C GLU A 91 16.53 1.12 11.73
N ALA A 92 15.28 1.58 11.62
CA ALA A 92 14.13 0.70 11.77
C ALA A 92 13.97 -0.27 10.60
N ILE A 93 14.43 0.11 9.40
CA ILE A 93 14.49 -0.78 8.23
C ILE A 93 15.51 -1.90 8.46
N THR A 94 16.71 -1.59 8.99
CA THR A 94 17.74 -2.59 9.24
C THR A 94 17.38 -3.56 10.37
N GLN A 95 16.58 -3.10 11.35
CA GLN A 95 16.04 -3.93 12.42
C GLN A 95 14.75 -4.66 12.03
N GLN A 96 14.24 -4.45 10.82
CA GLN A 96 12.98 -5.07 10.40
C GLN A 96 13.19 -6.58 10.19
N LYS A 97 12.31 -7.40 10.80
CA LYS A 97 12.43 -8.86 10.74
C LYS A 97 12.41 -9.36 9.29
N GLY A 98 13.45 -10.10 8.91
CA GLY A 98 13.58 -10.76 7.61
C GLY A 98 14.25 -9.93 6.51
N TRP A 99 14.68 -8.70 6.79
CA TRP A 99 15.43 -7.88 5.83
C TRP A 99 16.92 -8.15 5.98
N GLN A 100 17.61 -8.42 4.88
CA GLN A 100 19.07 -8.60 4.85
C GLN A 100 19.74 -7.25 4.55
N VAL A 101 20.74 -6.89 5.34
CA VAL A 101 21.43 -5.59 5.22
C VAL A 101 22.87 -5.83 4.80
N ASP A 102 23.21 -5.40 3.59
CA ASP A 102 24.56 -5.44 3.03
C ASP A 102 25.09 -4.00 2.90
N GLY A 103 25.67 -3.49 3.99
CA GLY A 103 26.22 -2.14 4.08
C GLY A 103 25.15 -1.06 3.94
N ASN A 104 25.06 -0.44 2.76
CA ASN A 104 24.09 0.64 2.45
C ASN A 104 22.88 0.15 1.61
N MET A 105 22.86 -1.14 1.27
CA MET A 105 21.76 -1.79 0.57
C MET A 105 21.00 -2.72 1.51
N VAL A 106 19.69 -2.78 1.30
CA VAL A 106 18.82 -3.68 2.02
C VAL A 106 18.03 -4.54 1.02
N SER A 107 18.04 -5.83 1.27
CA SER A 107 17.28 -6.83 0.52
C SER A 107 16.07 -7.23 1.37
N PRO A 108 14.85 -6.84 0.94
CA PRO A 108 13.65 -7.25 1.62
C PRO A 108 13.49 -8.77 1.53
N PRO A 109 12.76 -9.41 2.47
CA PRO A 109 12.52 -10.84 2.42
C PRO A 109 11.84 -11.19 1.11
N ASP A 110 12.29 -12.29 0.49
CA ASP A 110 11.69 -12.79 -0.74
C ASP A 110 10.17 -12.82 -0.59
N PRO A 111 9.43 -12.18 -1.50
CA PRO A 111 7.99 -12.35 -1.52
C PRO A 111 7.78 -13.83 -1.76
N SER A 112 7.26 -14.55 -0.76
CA SER A 112 6.87 -15.96 -0.88
C SER A 112 6.32 -16.16 -2.29
N PRO A 113 6.88 -17.11 -3.07
CA PRO A 113 6.41 -17.34 -4.43
C PRO A 113 4.88 -17.45 -4.36
N PRO A 114 4.14 -16.84 -5.32
CA PRO A 114 2.70 -16.96 -5.33
C PRO A 114 2.40 -18.45 -5.19
N ALA A 115 1.65 -18.82 -4.14
CA ALA A 115 1.34 -20.21 -3.89
C ALA A 115 0.89 -20.81 -5.23
N PRO A 116 1.47 -21.95 -5.65
CA PRO A 116 1.01 -22.58 -6.88
C PRO A 116 -0.50 -22.68 -6.75
N THR A 117 -1.22 -22.13 -7.73
CA THR A 117 -2.67 -22.27 -7.79
C THR A 117 -2.94 -23.77 -7.77
N LEU A 118 -3.28 -24.30 -6.60
CA LEU A 118 -3.90 -25.60 -6.45
C LEU A 118 -5.27 -25.43 -7.07
N THR A 119 -5.33 -25.38 -8.40
CA THR A 119 -6.55 -25.71 -9.12
C THR A 119 -6.95 -27.05 -8.57
N SER A 120 -8.16 -27.14 -8.00
CA SER A 120 -8.64 -28.42 -7.51
C SER A 120 -8.53 -29.44 -8.66
N SER A 121 -8.14 -30.68 -8.38
CA SER A 121 -7.98 -31.69 -9.43
C SER A 121 -9.25 -31.82 -10.30
N GLU A 122 -10.42 -31.50 -9.75
CA GLU A 122 -11.69 -31.36 -10.47
C GLU A 122 -11.70 -30.24 -11.53
N GLU A 123 -11.15 -29.07 -11.24
CA GLU A 123 -11.06 -27.98 -12.23
C GLU A 123 -10.10 -28.32 -13.37
N GLN A 124 -9.05 -29.10 -13.08
CA GLN A 124 -8.14 -29.63 -14.10
C GLN A 124 -8.84 -30.69 -14.98
N LEU A 125 -9.64 -31.58 -14.37
CA LEU A 125 -10.43 -32.59 -15.09
C LEU A 125 -11.54 -31.96 -15.95
N SER A 126 -12.21 -30.93 -15.45
CA SER A 126 -13.19 -30.16 -16.23
C SER A 126 -12.53 -29.53 -17.45
N LYS A 127 -11.39 -28.86 -17.27
CA LYS A 127 -10.64 -28.24 -18.38
C LYS A 127 -10.14 -29.28 -19.40
N LEU A 128 -9.68 -30.45 -18.96
CA LEU A 128 -9.29 -31.53 -19.86
C LEU A 128 -10.49 -32.06 -20.67
N THR A 129 -11.65 -32.19 -20.02
CA THR A 129 -12.90 -32.58 -20.69
C THR A 129 -13.31 -31.55 -21.74
N ASP A 130 -13.23 -30.26 -21.43
CA ASP A 130 -13.50 -29.17 -22.38
C ASP A 130 -12.53 -29.18 -23.57
N PHE A 131 -11.23 -29.46 -23.34
CA PHE A 131 -10.25 -29.56 -24.43
C PHE A 131 -10.52 -30.76 -25.34
N VAL A 132 -10.90 -31.91 -24.78
CA VAL A 132 -11.23 -33.10 -25.59
C VAL A 132 -12.50 -32.84 -26.42
N SER A 133 -13.54 -32.27 -25.80
CA SER A 133 -14.77 -31.91 -26.52
C SER A 133 -14.56 -30.86 -27.61
N PHE A 134 -13.56 -29.98 -27.47
CA PHE A 134 -13.21 -29.00 -28.50
C PHE A 134 -12.47 -29.63 -29.70
N LEU A 135 -11.70 -30.70 -29.48
CA LEU A 135 -10.96 -31.39 -30.55
C LEU A 135 -11.80 -32.45 -31.28
N GLU A 136 -12.88 -32.93 -30.67
CA GLU A 136 -13.80 -33.90 -31.27
C GLU A 136 -14.91 -33.27 -32.14
N ASN A 137 -15.01 -31.93 -32.19
CA ASN A 137 -15.87 -31.18 -33.12
C ASN A 137 -15.04 -30.48 -34.21
#